data_AF-A0A355V3C0-F1
#
_entry.id   AF-A0A355V3C0-F1
#
_cell.length_a   1.000
_cell.length_b   1.000
_cell.length_c   1.000
_cell.angle_alpha   90.00
_cell.angle_beta   90.00
_cell.angle_gamma   90.00
#
_symmetry.space_group_name_H-M   'P 1'
#
loop_
_entity.id
_entity.type
_entity.pdbx_description
1 polymer ?
#
loop_
_entity_poly.entity_id
_entity_poly.type
_entity_poly.pdbx_seq_one_letter_code
_entity_poly.pdbx_strand_id
1 'polypeptide(L)' 'MKSRHKKNAAEIAAQNETPVTPVDLLQEIEPLLRELFIGKFFLTENAIIIRLKNGQNFSLIVKKAI' A
#
# COMPACT_ATOMS: atom_id res chain seq x y z
N MET A 1 -18.63 5.12 -41.00
CA MET A 1 -17.80 4.46 -39.96
C MET A 1 -16.61 5.35 -39.63
N LYS A 2 -16.53 5.91 -38.42
CA LYS A 2 -15.29 6.45 -37.82
C LYS A 2 -15.60 6.94 -36.40
N SER A 3 -15.43 6.07 -35.40
CA SER A 3 -15.15 6.50 -34.03
C SER A 3 -13.72 6.07 -33.73
N ARG A 4 -12.75 6.93 -34.04
CA ARG A 4 -11.39 6.77 -33.51
C ARG A 4 -11.44 7.38 -32.12
N HIS A 5 -11.56 6.56 -31.10
CA HIS A 5 -11.33 6.96 -29.72
C HIS A 5 -9.90 7.53 -29.63
N LYS A 6 -9.77 8.87 -29.63
CA LYS A 6 -8.53 9.53 -29.20
C LYS A 6 -8.43 9.22 -27.71
N LYS A 7 -7.61 8.23 -27.33
CA LYS A 7 -7.20 8.06 -25.93
C LYS A 7 -6.65 9.40 -25.46
N ASN A 8 -7.22 9.92 -24.37
CA ASN A 8 -6.78 11.19 -23.80
C ASN A 8 -5.33 11.03 -23.33
N ALA A 9 -4.50 12.07 -23.45
CA ALA A 9 -3.10 12.03 -23.01
C ALA A 9 -2.95 11.58 -21.54
N ALA A 10 -3.93 11.93 -20.70
CA ALA A 10 -4.02 11.48 -19.32
C ALA A 10 -4.20 9.95 -19.16
N GLU A 11 -4.94 9.30 -20.06
CA GLU A 11 -5.14 7.84 -20.03
C GLU A 11 -3.87 7.09 -20.41
N ILE A 12 -3.10 7.64 -21.36
CA ILE A 12 -1.79 7.10 -21.75
C ILE A 12 -0.77 7.33 -20.64
N ALA A 13 -0.81 8.49 -19.98
CA ALA A 13 0.06 8.79 -18.84
C ALA A 13 -0.18 7.82 -17.67
N ALA A 14 -1.44 7.62 -17.28
CA ALA A 14 -1.81 6.70 -16.19
C ALA A 14 -1.44 5.22 -16.49
N GLN A 15 -1.47 4.79 -17.76
CA GLN A 15 -1.03 3.45 -18.17
C GLN A 15 0.49 3.23 -18.02
N ASN A 16 1.28 4.31 -17.97
CA ASN A 16 2.73 4.26 -17.88
C ASN A 16 3.25 4.62 -16.47
N GLU A 17 2.36 4.91 -15.52
CA GLU A 17 2.76 5.14 -14.13
C GLU A 17 3.28 3.85 -13.50
N THR A 18 4.35 3.98 -12.70
CA THR A 18 4.89 2.85 -11.95
C THR A 18 3.83 2.38 -10.94
N PRO A 19 3.41 1.10 -10.97
CA PRO A 19 2.43 0.60 -10.02
C PRO A 19 2.96 0.71 -8.59
N VAL A 20 2.13 1.23 -7.68
CA VAL A 20 2.43 1.22 -6.25
C VAL A 20 2.59 -0.24 -5.80
N THR A 21 3.75 -0.58 -5.28
CA THR A 21 4.00 -1.94 -4.77
C THR A 21 3.43 -2.09 -3.35
N PRO A 22 3.18 -3.33 -2.89
CA PRO A 22 2.76 -3.57 -1.51
C PRO A 22 3.71 -2.96 -0.48
N VAL A 23 5.03 -3.00 -0.73
CA VAL A 23 6.02 -2.45 0.19
C VAL A 23 5.97 -0.93 0.23
N ASP A 24 5.74 -0.26 -0.92
CA ASP A 24 5.60 1.21 -0.96
C ASP A 24 4.42 1.66 -0.08
N LEU A 25 3.27 0.99 -0.24
CA LEU A 25 2.08 1.28 0.56
C LEU A 25 2.34 1.06 2.06
N LEU A 26 3.01 -0.04 2.42
CA LEU A 26 3.29 -0.34 3.82
C LEU A 26 4.31 0.63 4.42
N GLN A 27 5.29 1.11 3.66
CA GLN A 27 6.25 2.12 4.11
C GLN A 27 5.58 3.47 4.41
N GLU A 28 4.54 3.84 3.67
CA GLU A 28 3.76 5.05 3.95
C GLU A 28 2.85 4.90 5.19
N ILE A 29 2.27 3.71 5.39
CA ILE A 29 1.34 3.45 6.50
C ILE A 29 2.06 3.25 7.85
N GLU A 30 3.23 2.60 7.85
CA GLU A 30 3.98 2.28 9.06
C GLU A 30 4.22 3.47 10.03
N PRO A 31 4.66 4.66 9.58
CA PRO A 31 4.85 5.80 10.47
C PRO A 31 3.53 6.28 11.10
N LEU A 32 2.42 6.26 10.37
CA LEU A 32 1.10 6.62 10.90
C LEU A 32 0.67 5.66 12.03
N LEU A 33 0.98 4.38 11.88
CA LEU A 33 0.71 3.40 12.93
C LEU A 33 1.60 3.62 14.16
N ARG A 34 2.84 4.07 14.00
CA ARG A 34 3.73 4.40 15.12
C ARG A 34 3.29 5.62 15.91
N GLU A 35 2.63 6.58 15.26
CA GLU A 35 2.04 7.74 15.93
C GLU A 35 0.86 7.35 16.83
N LEU A 36 0.06 6.37 16.39
CA LEU A 36 -1.16 5.96 17.08
C LEU A 36 -0.96 4.86 18.12
N PHE A 37 0.02 3.98 17.93
CA PHE A 37 0.20 2.79 18.76
C PHE A 37 1.59 2.68 19.38
N ILE A 38 1.63 2.31 20.65
CA ILE A 38 2.87 2.05 21.38
C ILE A 38 3.21 0.55 21.32
N GLY A 39 4.23 0.21 20.54
CA GLY A 39 4.65 -1.18 20.34
C GLY A 39 5.94 -1.34 19.55
N LYS A 40 6.26 -2.58 19.21
CA LYS A 40 7.32 -2.92 18.24
C LYS A 40 6.67 -3.17 16.88
N PHE A 41 7.27 -2.63 15.82
CA PHE A 41 6.79 -2.79 14.46
C PHE A 41 7.90 -3.42 13.62
N PHE A 42 7.51 -4.38 12.79
CA PHE A 42 8.41 -5.07 11.86
C PHE A 42 7.78 -5.03 10.47
N LEU A 43 8.48 -4.40 9.54
CA LEU A 43 8.10 -4.36 8.14
C LEU A 43 8.66 -5.59 7.42
N THR A 44 7.83 -6.19 6.58
CA THR A 44 8.20 -7.26 5.64
C THR A 44 7.75 -6.85 4.24
N GLU A 45 8.04 -7.64 3.21
CA GLU A 45 7.66 -7.33 1.83
C GLU A 45 6.15 -7.12 1.62
N ASN A 46 5.30 -7.80 2.41
CA ASN A 46 3.83 -7.78 2.23
C ASN A 46 3.02 -7.53 3.51
N ALA A 47 3.69 -7.26 4.64
CA ALA A 47 3.00 -7.05 5.91
C ALA A 47 3.76 -6.15 6.89
N ILE A 48 3.00 -5.51 7.79
CA ILE A 48 3.49 -4.92 9.04
C ILE A 48 3.04 -5.80 10.20
N ILE A 49 4.01 -6.30 10.98
CA ILE A 49 3.76 -7.01 12.23
C ILE A 49 3.85 -6.02 13.39
N ILE A 50 2.78 -5.91 14.17
CA ILE A 50 2.67 -4.99 15.31
C ILE A 50 2.61 -5.83 16.60
N ARG A 51 3.55 -5.61 17.51
CA ARG A 51 3.57 -6.22 18.84
C ARG A 51 3.33 -5.15 19.90
N LEU A 52 2.14 -5.14 20.49
CA LEU A 52 1.76 -4.17 21.51
C LEU A 52 2.31 -4.57 22.89
N LYS A 53 2.45 -3.60 23.79
CA LYS A 53 2.98 -3.84 25.15
C LYS A 53 2.11 -4.76 26.02
N ASN A 54 0.82 -4.89 25.70
CA ASN A 54 -0.11 -5.79 26.38
C ASN A 54 0.01 -7.26 25.91
N GLY A 55 0.98 -7.57 25.04
CA GLY A 55 1.21 -8.91 24.51
C GLY A 55 0.37 -9.27 23.27
N GLN A 56 -0.53 -8.39 22.83
CA GLN A 56 -1.28 -8.59 21.60
C GLN A 56 -0.39 -8.41 20.37
N ASN A 57 -0.57 -9.30 19.39
CA ASN A 57 0.16 -9.28 18.13
C ASN A 57 -0.83 -9.14 16.97
N PHE A 58 -0.62 -8.16 16.11
CA PHE A 58 -1.43 -7.91 14.91
C PHE A 58 -0.55 -8.01 13.66
N SER A 59 -1.18 -8.36 12.54
CA SER A 59 -0.54 -8.37 11.22
C SER A 59 -1.44 -7.64 10.23
N LEU A 60 -0.92 -6.55 9.67
CA LEU A 60 -1.56 -5.83 8.57
C LEU A 60 -0.94 -6.31 7.26
N ILE A 61 -1.75 -6.88 6.37
CA ILE A 61 -1.29 -7.53 5.13
C ILE A 61 -1.92 -6.83 3.94
N VAL A 62 -1.11 -6.53 2.91
CA VAL A 62 -1.62 -6.01 1.63
C VAL A 62 -2.00 -7.19 0.75
N LYS A 63 -3.23 -7.19 0.24
CA LYS A 63 -3.71 -8.17 -0.72
C LYS A 63 -4.37 -7.45 -1.89
N LYS A 64 -4.25 -8.04 -3.08
CA LYS A 64 -4.97 -7.57 -4.26
C LYS A 64 -6.48 -7.69 -3.99
N ALA A 65 -7.23 -6.63 -4.25
CA ALA A 65 -8.69 -6.68 -4.23
C ALA A 65 -9.17 -7.72 -5.26
N ILE A 66 -10.09 -8.58 -4.83
CA ILE A 66 -10.71 -9.65 -5.64
C ILE A 66 -11.80 -9.03 -6.51
#